data_AF-A0A849EWB0-F1
#
_entry.id   AF-A0A849EWB0-F1
#
_cell.length_a   1.000
_cell.length_b   1.000
_cell.length_c   1.000
_cell.angle_alpha   90.00
_cell.angle_beta   90.00
_cell.angle_gamma   90.00
#
_symmetry.space_group_name_H-M   'P 1'
#
loop_
_entity.id
_entity.type
_entity.pdbx_description
1 polymer ?
#
loop_
_entity_poly.entity_id
_entity_poly.type
_entity_poly.pdbx_seq_one_letter_code
_entity_poly.pdbx_strand_id
1 'polypeptide(L)'
;PYYMANGLVDAILNQPVPTGGAAPIEALLEKRTTPAWPITFVPSLCPQCGWDMQGQSDALTLSCENCDTLWRAKGGHLAQLPCAHAADEKEIGMYMPFWRIRADVDGIALKSHADLIRTANLPRVVQPGLEQQTFYFWCPAFKLNPQRFLTCASHVTGSQPRDPLTPGPPRGRRQAVNMPLSEAVESLKLIIALFAKPRERIDEILETVTIRPRKFLLVYLPFQEGHHEFIHRKMNLAIYKNLLVHAKNL
;
A
#
# COMPACT_ATOMS: atom_id res chain seq x y z
N PRO A 1 -31.05 4.08 -2.30
CA PRO A 1 -30.90 3.67 -0.90
C PRO A 1 -32.28 3.48 -0.26
N TYR A 2 -32.42 2.48 0.61
CA TYR A 2 -33.68 2.09 1.25
C TYR A 2 -33.45 1.86 2.74
N TYR A 3 -34.49 2.01 3.56
CA TYR A 3 -34.44 1.62 4.97
C TYR A 3 -35.78 1.04 5.43
N MET A 4 -35.77 0.39 6.60
CA MET A 4 -36.95 -0.26 7.18
C MET A 4 -37.60 0.61 8.27
N ALA A 5 -38.92 0.77 8.16
CA ALA A 5 -39.79 1.28 9.22
C ALA A 5 -41.04 0.37 9.27
N ASN A 6 -42.26 0.90 9.10
CA ASN A 6 -43.49 0.11 8.93
C ASN A 6 -43.64 -0.40 7.48
N GLY A 7 -42.57 -0.97 6.92
CA GLY A 7 -42.41 -1.31 5.50
C GLY A 7 -41.11 -0.79 4.90
N LEU A 8 -40.85 -1.16 3.65
CA LEU A 8 -39.67 -0.70 2.91
C LEU A 8 -39.88 0.74 2.45
N VAL A 9 -38.96 1.63 2.81
CA VAL A 9 -39.01 3.06 2.47
C VAL A 9 -37.84 3.41 1.55
N ASP A 10 -38.14 4.13 0.46
CA ASP A 10 -37.12 4.77 -0.36
C ASP A 10 -36.46 5.90 0.43
N ALA A 11 -35.15 5.80 0.69
CA ALA A 11 -34.42 6.73 1.54
C ALA A 11 -34.12 8.08 0.86
N ILE A 12 -34.30 8.20 -0.46
CA ILE A 12 -34.16 9.47 -1.18
C ILE A 12 -35.49 10.21 -1.17
N LEU A 13 -36.59 9.49 -1.43
CA LEU A 13 -37.92 10.08 -1.54
C LEU A 13 -38.67 10.13 -0.20
N ASN A 14 -38.18 9.40 0.81
CA ASN A 14 -38.82 9.21 2.10
C ASN A 14 -40.27 8.69 1.97
N GLN A 15 -40.50 7.80 1.00
CA GLN A 15 -41.82 7.27 0.66
C GLN A 15 -41.86 5.75 0.71
N PRO A 16 -43.00 5.15 1.10
CA PRO A 16 -43.18 3.70 1.09
C PRO A 16 -43.06 3.15 -0.34
N VAL A 17 -42.34 2.04 -0.50
CA VAL A 17 -42.25 1.35 -1.79
C VAL A 17 -43.55 0.54 -2.01
N PRO A 18 -44.33 0.80 -3.09
CA PRO A 18 -45.68 0.25 -3.25
C PRO A 18 -45.79 -1.28 -3.35
N THR A 19 -44.70 -1.97 -3.71
CA THR A 19 -44.70 -3.38 -4.12
C THR A 19 -43.99 -4.34 -3.18
N GLY A 20 -43.58 -3.88 -1.99
CA GLY A 20 -42.92 -4.73 -0.99
C GLY A 20 -43.60 -4.64 0.36
N GLY A 21 -44.51 -5.58 0.68
CA GLY A 21 -44.93 -5.79 2.06
C GLY A 21 -43.71 -6.08 2.95
N ALA A 22 -43.77 -5.75 4.24
CA ALA A 22 -42.64 -5.95 5.14
C ALA A 22 -42.26 -7.44 5.32
N ALA A 23 -43.26 -8.34 5.20
CA ALA A 23 -43.13 -9.76 5.57
C ALA A 23 -41.98 -10.53 4.87
N PRO A 24 -41.74 -10.42 3.55
CA PRO A 24 -40.62 -11.10 2.89
C PRO A 24 -39.25 -10.58 3.34
N ILE A 25 -39.16 -9.31 3.76
CA ILE A 25 -37.91 -8.68 4.20
C ILE A 25 -37.66 -8.93 5.69
N GLU A 26 -38.71 -8.91 6.51
CA GLU A 26 -38.66 -9.32 7.91
C GLU A 26 -38.15 -10.76 8.04
N ALA A 27 -38.65 -11.67 7.20
CA ALA A 27 -38.15 -13.05 7.12
C ALA A 27 -36.66 -13.15 6.73
N LEU A 28 -36.12 -12.18 5.98
CA LEU A 28 -34.69 -12.10 5.66
C LEU A 28 -33.86 -11.52 6.82
N LEU A 29 -34.40 -10.58 7.59
CA LEU A 29 -33.75 -10.01 8.78
C LEU A 29 -33.71 -10.99 9.96
N GLU A 30 -34.76 -11.80 10.11
CA GLU A 30 -34.82 -12.88 11.10
C GLU A 30 -33.91 -14.06 10.75
N LYS A 31 -33.53 -14.18 9.48
CA LYS A 31 -32.55 -15.16 9.01
C LYS A 31 -31.17 -14.75 9.51
N ARG A 32 -30.82 -15.18 10.72
CA ARG A 32 -29.45 -15.09 11.25
C ARG A 32 -28.53 -15.88 10.33
N THR A 33 -27.94 -15.20 9.35
CA THR A 33 -26.81 -15.73 8.61
C THR A 33 -25.63 -15.72 9.55
N THR A 34 -25.21 -16.88 10.04
CA THR A 34 -23.89 -16.97 10.65
C THR A 34 -22.90 -16.54 9.57
N PRO A 35 -22.11 -15.47 9.76
CA PRO A 35 -21.12 -15.10 8.77
C PRO A 35 -20.26 -16.33 8.55
N ALA A 36 -20.14 -16.78 7.29
CA ALA A 36 -19.27 -17.90 6.96
C ALA A 36 -17.78 -17.56 7.18
N TRP A 37 -17.49 -16.33 7.62
CA TRP A 37 -16.16 -15.77 7.81
C TRP A 37 -15.93 -15.61 9.32
N PRO A 38 -15.09 -16.44 9.95
CA PRO A 38 -14.85 -16.36 11.38
C PRO A 38 -14.14 -15.06 11.74
N ILE A 39 -14.72 -14.28 12.66
CA ILE A 39 -14.07 -13.11 13.25
C ILE A 39 -13.06 -13.62 14.28
N THR A 40 -11.78 -13.30 14.08
CA THR A 40 -10.72 -13.65 15.02
C THR A 40 -10.21 -12.39 15.71
N PHE A 41 -10.19 -12.41 17.03
CA PHE A 41 -9.62 -11.33 17.84
C PHE A 41 -8.18 -11.68 18.19
N VAL A 42 -7.27 -10.72 18.01
CA VAL A 42 -5.85 -10.87 18.36
C VAL A 42 -5.51 -9.80 19.39
N PRO A 43 -4.86 -10.13 20.52
CA PRO A 43 -4.52 -9.15 21.53
C PRO A 43 -3.62 -8.05 20.97
N SER A 44 -3.88 -6.79 21.33
CA SER A 44 -3.01 -5.66 21.00
C SER A 44 -1.79 -5.57 21.93
N LEU A 45 -1.28 -6.71 22.40
CA LEU A 45 -0.09 -6.80 23.26
C LEU A 45 1.09 -7.31 22.44
N CYS A 46 2.24 -6.67 22.58
CA CYS A 46 3.45 -7.04 21.88
C CYS A 46 3.91 -8.44 22.29
N PRO A 47 4.00 -9.41 21.37
CA PRO A 47 4.46 -10.76 21.70
C PRO A 47 5.91 -10.83 22.19
N GLN A 48 6.71 -9.79 21.94
CA GLN A 48 8.12 -9.74 22.33
C GLN A 48 8.36 -9.15 23.72
N CYS A 49 7.60 -8.13 24.14
CA CYS A 49 7.86 -7.43 25.41
C CYS A 49 6.61 -7.20 26.29
N GLY A 50 5.43 -7.64 25.86
CA GLY A 50 4.18 -7.52 26.63
C GLY A 50 3.55 -6.13 26.65
N TRP A 51 4.16 -5.12 26.02
CA TRP A 51 3.64 -3.75 26.00
C TRP A 51 2.46 -3.59 25.04
N ASP A 52 1.58 -2.61 25.30
CA ASP A 52 0.50 -2.24 24.41
C ASP A 52 1.04 -1.80 23.03
N MET A 53 0.40 -2.26 21.96
CA MET A 53 0.72 -1.87 20.60
C MET A 53 -0.29 -0.87 20.04
N GLN A 54 0.21 0.07 19.25
CA GLN A 54 -0.55 1.15 18.64
C GLN A 54 -0.91 0.85 17.18
N GLY A 55 -2.12 1.20 16.76
CA GLY A 55 -2.59 1.10 15.38
C GLY A 55 -3.82 1.97 15.13
N GLN A 56 -3.98 2.47 13.90
CA GLN A 56 -5.21 3.17 13.48
C GLN A 56 -6.30 2.15 13.13
N SER A 57 -7.56 2.58 13.05
CA SER A 57 -8.72 1.70 12.81
C SER A 57 -8.65 0.91 11.49
N ASP A 58 -7.99 1.45 10.48
CA ASP A 58 -7.77 0.84 9.16
C ASP A 58 -6.36 0.27 8.99
N ALA A 59 -5.54 0.25 10.04
CA ALA A 59 -4.18 -0.22 9.97
C ALA A 59 -4.11 -1.76 9.93
N LEU A 60 -3.35 -2.28 8.97
CA LEU A 60 -2.98 -3.69 8.84
C LEU A 60 -1.77 -4.07 9.72
N THR A 61 -1.21 -3.10 10.44
CA THR A 61 -0.03 -3.28 11.28
C THR A 61 -0.21 -2.60 12.64
N LEU A 62 0.34 -3.23 13.67
CA LEU A 62 0.43 -2.71 15.03
C LEU A 62 1.90 -2.43 15.37
N SER A 63 2.20 -1.27 15.94
CA SER A 63 3.56 -0.88 16.34
C SER A 63 3.73 -0.92 17.85
N CYS A 64 4.81 -1.53 18.33
CA CYS A 64 5.20 -1.47 19.73
C CYS A 64 6.23 -0.35 19.93
N GLU A 65 5.90 0.65 20.74
CA GLU A 65 6.78 1.80 21.03
C GLU A 65 7.85 1.48 22.08
N ASN A 66 7.73 0.36 22.79
CA ASN A 66 8.70 -0.04 23.81
C ASN A 66 9.92 -0.77 23.24
N CYS A 67 9.71 -1.68 22.27
CA CYS A 67 10.79 -2.46 21.65
C CYS A 67 11.01 -2.14 20.17
N ASP A 68 10.38 -1.07 19.66
CA ASP A 68 10.51 -0.59 18.28
C ASP A 68 10.28 -1.71 17.24
N THR A 69 9.17 -2.45 17.39
CA THR A 69 8.78 -3.55 16.48
C THR A 69 7.44 -3.29 15.81
N LEU A 70 7.23 -3.94 14.67
CA LEU A 70 5.99 -3.87 13.90
C LEU A 70 5.43 -5.27 13.69
N TRP A 71 4.12 -5.41 13.85
CA TRP A 71 3.40 -6.68 13.83
C TRP A 71 2.22 -6.60 12.89
N ARG A 72 1.82 -7.73 12.30
CA ARG A 72 0.58 -7.86 11.52
C ARG A 72 -0.18 -9.10 11.92
N ALA A 73 -1.50 -9.08 11.75
CA ALA A 73 -2.29 -10.29 11.84
C ALA A 73 -1.98 -11.20 10.65
N LYS A 74 -1.71 -12.48 10.92
CA LYS A 74 -1.52 -13.53 9.90
C LYS A 74 -2.03 -14.84 10.48
N GLY A 75 -3.00 -15.48 9.82
CA GLY A 75 -3.52 -16.79 10.26
C GLY A 75 -3.96 -16.83 11.73
N GLY A 76 -4.67 -15.79 12.18
CA GLY A 76 -5.21 -15.70 13.55
C GLY A 76 -4.20 -15.35 14.65
N HIS A 77 -2.92 -15.13 14.32
CA HIS A 77 -1.88 -14.72 15.27
C HIS A 77 -1.15 -13.46 14.81
N LEU A 78 -0.38 -12.86 15.71
CA LEU A 78 0.53 -11.78 15.38
C LEU A 78 1.84 -12.34 14.85
N ALA A 79 2.23 -11.90 13.66
CA ALA A 79 3.53 -12.17 13.08
C ALA A 79 4.32 -10.87 12.98
N GLN A 80 5.58 -10.91 13.41
CA GLN A 80 6.47 -9.78 13.27
C GLN A 80 6.68 -9.47 11.78
N LEU A 81 6.60 -8.19 11.44
CA LEU A 81 6.75 -7.69 10.09
C LEU A 81 8.11 -6.99 9.98
N PRO A 82 9.06 -7.51 9.17
CA PRO A 82 10.31 -6.82 8.92
C PRO A 82 10.04 -5.42 8.37
N CYS A 83 10.58 -4.41 9.06
CA CYS A 83 10.48 -3.03 8.65
C CYS A 83 11.80 -2.29 8.86
N ALA A 84 11.94 -1.20 8.12
CA ALA A 84 13.04 -0.27 8.23
C ALA A 84 12.56 1.14 7.88
N HIS A 85 13.39 2.14 8.14
CA HIS A 85 13.15 3.51 7.70
C HIS A 85 14.40 4.12 7.07
N ALA A 86 14.19 5.00 6.10
CA ALA A 86 15.26 5.80 5.53
C ALA A 86 15.65 6.92 6.49
N ALA A 87 16.91 7.33 6.43
CA ALA A 87 17.48 8.37 7.27
C ALA A 87 16.67 9.68 7.21
N ASP A 88 16.56 10.31 8.37
CA ASP A 88 15.82 11.54 8.59
C ASP A 88 16.27 12.66 7.65
N GLU A 89 15.34 13.22 6.86
CA GLU A 89 15.56 14.52 6.21
C GLU A 89 15.51 15.63 7.28
N LYS A 90 16.11 16.80 7.03
CA LYS A 90 15.84 17.95 7.89
C LYS A 90 14.34 18.30 7.80
N GLU A 91 13.70 18.52 8.95
CA GLU A 91 12.28 18.88 9.07
C GLU A 91 11.30 17.81 8.55
N ILE A 92 11.36 16.61 9.12
CA ILE A 92 10.41 15.53 8.79
C ILE A 92 9.01 15.92 9.25
N GLY A 93 8.07 15.93 8.31
CA GLY A 93 6.65 16.09 8.60
C GLY A 93 5.95 14.76 8.87
N MET A 94 6.19 13.76 8.01
CA MET A 94 5.55 12.45 8.10
C MET A 94 6.36 11.36 7.42
N TYR A 95 6.38 10.17 8.02
CA TYR A 95 6.89 8.95 7.43
C TYR A 95 5.81 8.20 6.66
N MET A 96 6.04 7.96 5.38
CA MET A 96 5.11 7.25 4.49
C MET A 96 5.61 5.82 4.25
N PRO A 97 4.78 4.78 4.46
CA PRO A 97 5.21 3.40 4.31
C PRO A 97 5.13 2.93 2.86
N PHE A 98 6.15 2.20 2.41
CA PHE A 98 6.24 1.59 1.09
C PHE A 98 6.65 0.12 1.19
N TRP A 99 6.00 -0.74 0.42
CA TRP A 99 6.46 -2.10 0.17
C TRP A 99 7.64 -2.06 -0.79
N ARG A 100 8.83 -2.44 -0.31
CA ARG A 100 10.01 -2.70 -1.13
C ARG A 100 10.06 -4.19 -1.46
N ILE A 101 9.84 -4.54 -2.72
CA ILE A 101 9.67 -5.93 -3.17
C ILE A 101 10.79 -6.30 -4.13
N ARG A 102 11.51 -7.38 -3.82
CA ARG A 102 12.40 -8.06 -4.75
C ARG A 102 11.61 -9.15 -5.46
N ALA A 103 11.68 -9.18 -6.78
CA ALA A 103 11.02 -10.18 -7.60
C ALA A 103 11.93 -10.65 -8.74
N ASP A 104 11.70 -11.88 -9.18
CA ASP A 104 12.26 -12.35 -10.45
C ASP A 104 11.31 -11.94 -11.58
N VAL A 105 11.87 -11.44 -12.68
CA VAL A 105 11.13 -10.95 -13.83
C VAL A 105 11.59 -11.72 -15.06
N ASP A 106 10.66 -12.48 -15.66
CA ASP A 106 10.87 -13.18 -16.92
C ASP A 106 10.25 -12.36 -18.07
N GLY A 107 10.76 -12.54 -19.29
CA GLY A 107 10.28 -11.85 -20.49
C GLY A 107 11.01 -10.52 -20.79
N ILE A 108 11.64 -9.91 -19.77
CA ILE A 108 12.51 -8.73 -19.94
C ILE A 108 13.74 -8.83 -19.02
N ALA A 109 14.86 -8.26 -19.46
CA ALA A 109 16.01 -8.08 -18.59
C ALA A 109 15.70 -6.97 -17.58
N LEU A 110 15.48 -7.32 -16.31
CA LEU A 110 15.20 -6.36 -15.24
C LEU A 110 15.83 -6.79 -13.91
N LYS A 111 17.15 -7.06 -13.91
CA LYS A 111 17.88 -7.48 -12.70
C LYS A 111 18.48 -6.30 -11.96
N SER A 112 18.82 -5.24 -12.70
CA SER A 112 19.48 -4.05 -12.18
C SER A 112 18.73 -2.75 -12.49
N HIS A 113 19.12 -1.66 -11.83
CA HIS A 113 18.60 -0.33 -12.16
C HIS A 113 19.00 0.10 -13.59
N ALA A 114 20.20 -0.28 -14.04
CA ALA A 114 20.63 -0.09 -15.42
C ALA A 114 19.69 -0.78 -16.41
N ASP A 115 19.23 -1.99 -16.09
CA ASP A 115 18.31 -2.73 -16.94
C ASP A 115 16.94 -2.05 -17.04
N LEU A 116 16.45 -1.45 -15.96
CA LEU A 116 15.25 -0.60 -16.02
C LEU A 116 15.48 0.55 -17.00
N ILE A 117 16.56 1.31 -16.84
CA ILE A 117 16.85 2.48 -17.68
C ILE A 117 16.89 2.09 -19.16
N ARG A 118 17.55 0.97 -19.50
CA ARG A 118 17.64 0.46 -20.88
C ARG A 118 16.29 -0.01 -21.40
N THR A 119 15.61 -0.89 -20.67
CA THR A 119 14.35 -1.52 -21.10
C THR A 119 13.23 -0.50 -21.28
N ALA A 120 13.19 0.50 -20.39
CA ALA A 120 12.22 1.56 -20.36
C ALA A 120 12.59 2.80 -21.21
N ASN A 121 13.77 2.79 -21.85
CA ASN A 121 14.32 3.94 -22.57
C ASN A 121 14.21 5.25 -21.77
N LEU A 122 14.58 5.21 -20.48
CA LEU A 122 14.51 6.40 -19.63
C LEU A 122 15.57 7.42 -20.08
N PRO A 123 15.29 8.73 -20.02
CA PRO A 123 16.26 9.78 -20.36
C PRO A 123 17.31 9.93 -19.24
N ARG A 124 18.08 8.87 -18.99
CA ARG A 124 19.15 8.79 -17.99
C ARG A 124 20.33 8.00 -18.56
N VAL A 125 21.54 8.51 -18.33
CA VAL A 125 22.77 7.82 -18.73
C VAL A 125 23.06 6.72 -17.72
N VAL A 126 23.27 5.49 -18.20
CA VAL A 126 23.67 4.37 -17.35
C VAL A 126 25.12 4.56 -16.91
N GLN A 127 25.34 4.70 -15.61
CA GLN A 127 26.69 4.71 -15.02
C GLN A 127 27.10 3.28 -14.61
N PRO A 128 28.40 2.91 -14.62
CA PRO A 128 28.86 1.56 -14.31
C PRO A 128 28.37 1.01 -12.96
N GLY A 129 28.24 1.87 -11.94
CA GLY A 129 27.71 1.47 -10.64
C GLY A 129 26.25 1.01 -10.64
N LEU A 130 25.46 1.34 -11.67
CA LEU A 130 24.04 0.99 -11.77
C LEU A 130 23.80 -0.47 -12.21
N GLU A 131 24.81 -1.12 -12.80
CA GLU A 131 24.70 -2.50 -13.28
C GLU A 131 24.72 -3.53 -12.15
N GLN A 132 25.43 -3.24 -11.07
CA GLN A 132 25.52 -4.12 -9.90
C GLN A 132 24.39 -3.91 -8.88
N GLN A 133 23.56 -2.89 -9.10
CA GLN A 133 22.52 -2.51 -8.13
C GLN A 133 21.28 -3.35 -8.32
N THR A 134 20.92 -4.11 -7.28
CA THR A 134 19.69 -4.92 -7.28
C THR A 134 18.47 -4.04 -7.47
N PHE A 135 17.64 -4.41 -8.43
CA PHE A 135 16.36 -3.77 -8.69
C PHE A 135 15.31 -4.16 -7.63
N TYR A 136 14.52 -3.17 -7.18
CA TYR A 136 13.36 -3.39 -6.33
C TYR A 136 12.13 -2.68 -6.89
N PHE A 137 10.97 -3.32 -6.76
CA PHE A 137 9.70 -2.63 -6.88
C PHE A 137 9.37 -1.87 -5.59
N TRP A 138 8.75 -0.71 -5.75
CA TRP A 138 8.30 0.13 -4.64
C TRP A 138 6.83 0.46 -4.83
N CYS A 139 5.99 0.05 -3.87
CA CYS A 139 4.55 0.33 -3.88
C CYS A 139 4.18 1.05 -2.59
N PRO A 140 3.32 2.09 -2.61
CA PRO A 140 2.69 2.59 -1.40
C PRO A 140 2.11 1.44 -0.57
N ALA A 141 2.39 1.43 0.74
CA ALA A 141 1.73 0.52 1.67
C ALA A 141 0.50 1.16 2.32
N PHE A 142 0.00 2.22 1.68
CA PHE A 142 -1.17 2.97 2.06
C PHE A 142 -2.08 3.20 0.84
N LYS A 143 -3.38 3.31 1.08
CA LYS A 143 -4.39 3.51 0.05
C LYS A 143 -4.22 4.87 -0.63
N LEU A 144 -4.36 4.84 -1.95
CA LEU A 144 -4.46 5.98 -2.85
C LEU A 144 -5.48 5.60 -3.92
N ASN A 145 -6.05 6.58 -4.63
CA ASN A 145 -6.83 6.24 -5.82
C ASN A 145 -5.94 5.49 -6.86
N PRO A 146 -6.49 4.59 -7.69
CA PRO A 146 -5.69 3.68 -8.52
C PRO A 146 -4.67 4.37 -9.43
N GLN A 147 -5.05 5.47 -10.09
CA GLN A 147 -4.15 6.19 -10.98
C GLN A 147 -2.97 6.82 -10.22
N ARG A 148 -3.23 7.45 -9.06
CA ARG A 148 -2.18 8.05 -8.23
C ARG A 148 -1.33 6.98 -7.55
N PHE A 149 -1.93 5.85 -7.17
CA PHE A 149 -1.20 4.69 -6.67
C PHE A 149 -0.15 4.22 -7.69
N LEU A 150 -0.57 3.92 -8.92
CA LEU A 150 0.33 3.43 -9.97
C LEU A 150 1.39 4.47 -10.36
N THR A 151 1.02 5.74 -10.41
CA THR A 151 1.95 6.85 -10.68
C THR A 151 3.00 6.96 -9.58
N CYS A 152 2.58 6.93 -8.31
CA CYS A 152 3.47 6.99 -7.16
C CYS A 152 4.41 5.78 -7.12
N ALA A 153 3.86 4.57 -7.27
CA ALA A 153 4.62 3.33 -7.27
C ALA A 153 5.67 3.30 -8.39
N SER A 154 5.29 3.70 -9.61
CA SER A 154 6.21 3.79 -10.75
C SER A 154 7.28 4.86 -10.52
N HIS A 155 6.92 6.01 -9.96
CA HIS A 155 7.88 7.07 -9.68
C HIS A 155 8.94 6.65 -8.66
N VAL A 156 8.52 6.04 -7.53
CA VAL A 156 9.45 5.54 -6.50
C VAL A 156 10.26 4.34 -7.01
N THR A 157 9.64 3.46 -7.80
CA THR A 157 10.36 2.36 -8.45
C THR A 157 11.42 2.87 -9.43
N GLY A 158 11.17 3.97 -10.13
CA GLY A 158 12.12 4.57 -11.07
C GLY A 158 13.27 5.29 -10.36
N SER A 159 12.98 5.93 -9.22
CA SER A 159 13.99 6.62 -8.41
C SER A 159 14.91 5.66 -7.66
N GLN A 160 14.42 4.47 -7.29
CA GLN A 160 15.14 3.46 -6.50
C GLN A 160 15.78 4.09 -5.24
N PRO A 161 15.00 4.55 -4.24
CA PRO A 161 15.57 5.25 -3.08
C PRO A 161 16.62 4.39 -2.36
N ARG A 162 17.77 5.01 -2.05
CA ARG A 162 19.01 4.33 -1.63
C ARG A 162 19.56 4.81 -0.29
N ASP A 163 18.80 5.64 0.43
CA ASP A 163 19.25 6.11 1.73
C ASP A 163 19.53 4.90 2.63
N PRO A 164 20.60 4.94 3.44
CA PRO A 164 20.85 3.90 4.44
C PRO A 164 19.58 3.65 5.23
N LEU A 165 19.18 2.37 5.30
CA LEU A 165 17.98 1.97 6.02
C LEU A 165 18.35 1.55 7.43
N THR A 166 17.72 2.18 8.40
CA THR A 166 17.80 1.79 9.81
C THR A 166 16.72 0.75 10.10
N PRO A 167 17.06 -0.41 10.68
CA PRO A 167 16.06 -1.42 11.07
C PRO A 167 15.03 -0.86 12.06
N GLY A 168 13.79 -1.32 11.93
CA GLY A 168 12.67 -0.92 12.79
C GLY A 168 11.83 0.24 12.23
N PRO A 169 10.67 0.49 12.82
CA PRO A 169 9.82 1.62 12.45
C PRO A 169 10.46 2.93 12.92
N PRO A 170 10.21 4.06 12.22
CA PRO A 170 10.73 5.35 12.67
C PRO A 170 9.93 5.85 13.88
N ARG A 171 10.53 6.75 14.66
CA ARG A 171 9.83 7.53 15.68
C ARG A 171 9.14 8.74 15.04
N GLY A 172 8.02 9.18 15.60
CA GLY A 172 7.26 10.33 15.12
C GLY A 172 6.04 9.97 14.26
N ARG A 173 5.53 10.95 13.51
CA ARG A 173 4.29 10.83 12.72
C ARG A 173 4.48 9.88 11.56
N ARG A 174 3.61 8.87 11.49
CA ARG A 174 3.61 7.82 10.45
C ARG A 174 2.24 7.73 9.81
N GLN A 175 2.22 7.58 8.49
CA GLN A 175 1.03 7.14 7.78
C GLN A 175 0.75 5.67 8.10
N ALA A 176 -0.53 5.33 8.28
CA ALA A 176 -0.95 3.97 8.54
C ALA A 176 -0.67 3.05 7.34
N VAL A 177 -0.28 1.81 7.64
CA VAL A 177 -0.18 0.75 6.63
C VAL A 177 -1.58 0.18 6.44
N ASN A 178 -2.31 0.64 5.43
CA ASN A 178 -3.68 0.21 5.15
C ASN A 178 -3.85 -0.40 3.74
N MET A 179 -2.74 -0.69 3.06
CA MET A 179 -2.71 -1.47 1.82
C MET A 179 -1.89 -2.76 2.00
N PRO A 180 -2.49 -3.95 1.78
CA PRO A 180 -1.82 -5.22 1.99
C PRO A 180 -0.75 -5.49 0.94
N LEU A 181 0.22 -6.34 1.29
CA LEU A 181 1.29 -6.76 0.38
C LEU A 181 0.74 -7.48 -0.88
N SER A 182 -0.37 -8.21 -0.76
CA SER A 182 -0.98 -8.93 -1.90
C SER A 182 -1.41 -7.96 -3.01
N GLU A 183 -2.09 -6.86 -2.67
CA GLU A 183 -2.48 -5.82 -3.62
C GLU A 183 -1.25 -5.16 -4.27
N ALA A 184 -0.19 -4.90 -3.48
CA ALA A 184 1.06 -4.38 -4.02
C ALA A 184 1.71 -5.36 -5.02
N VAL A 185 1.69 -6.66 -4.73
CA VAL A 185 2.20 -7.70 -5.64
C VAL A 185 1.42 -7.77 -6.95
N GLU A 186 0.10 -7.64 -6.89
CA GLU A 186 -0.77 -7.64 -8.09
C GLU A 186 -0.45 -6.46 -9.01
N SER A 187 0.01 -5.33 -8.45
CA SER A 187 0.33 -4.13 -9.21
C SER A 187 1.69 -4.14 -9.95
N LEU A 188 2.58 -5.08 -9.64
CA LEU A 188 3.98 -5.05 -10.12
C LEU A 188 4.07 -5.03 -11.65
N LYS A 189 3.19 -5.79 -12.32
CA LYS A 189 3.18 -5.89 -13.78
C LYS A 189 2.73 -4.57 -14.43
N LEU A 190 1.77 -3.88 -13.82
CA LEU A 190 1.33 -2.55 -14.24
C LEU A 190 2.42 -1.50 -14.04
N ILE A 191 3.20 -1.60 -12.96
CA ILE A 191 4.33 -0.70 -12.71
C ILE A 191 5.38 -0.83 -13.81
N ILE A 192 5.73 -2.05 -14.24
CA ILE A 192 6.65 -2.26 -15.38
C ILE A 192 6.05 -1.65 -16.66
N ALA A 193 4.78 -1.92 -16.93
CA ALA A 193 4.10 -1.40 -18.12
C ALA A 193 4.13 0.14 -18.20
N LEU A 194 4.08 0.84 -17.06
CA LEU A 194 4.19 2.31 -17.03
C LEU A 194 5.57 2.84 -17.42
N PHE A 195 6.61 2.01 -17.35
CA PHE A 195 7.94 2.33 -17.86
C PHE A 195 8.10 2.01 -19.35
N ALA A 196 7.16 1.27 -19.96
CA ALA A 196 7.24 0.92 -21.37
C ALA A 196 7.22 2.16 -22.27
N LYS A 197 8.25 2.28 -23.11
CA LYS A 197 8.32 3.27 -24.19
C LYS A 197 8.72 2.60 -25.51
N PRO A 198 8.01 2.91 -26.62
CA PRO A 198 6.79 3.72 -26.70
C PRO A 198 5.56 2.96 -26.14
N ARG A 199 4.39 3.61 -26.03
CA ARG A 199 3.24 3.07 -25.28
C ARG A 199 2.64 1.80 -25.90
N GLU A 200 2.86 1.60 -27.19
CA GLU A 200 2.40 0.45 -27.97
C GLU A 200 3.04 -0.86 -27.47
N ARG A 201 4.19 -0.79 -26.79
CA ARG A 201 4.86 -1.94 -26.17
C ARG A 201 4.22 -2.39 -24.86
N ILE A 202 3.21 -1.69 -24.36
CA ILE A 202 2.51 -2.06 -23.11
C ILE A 202 1.89 -3.44 -23.26
N ASP A 203 1.18 -3.70 -24.36
CA ASP A 203 0.48 -4.97 -24.57
C ASP A 203 1.47 -6.15 -24.63
N GLU A 204 2.59 -5.97 -25.35
CA GLU A 204 3.67 -6.96 -25.40
C GLU A 204 4.22 -7.29 -24.00
N ILE A 205 4.46 -6.27 -23.16
CA ILE A 205 4.92 -6.45 -21.79
C ILE A 205 3.86 -7.14 -20.93
N LEU A 206 2.59 -6.76 -21.10
CA LEU A 206 1.49 -7.35 -20.35
C LEU A 206 1.20 -8.80 -20.77
N GLU A 207 1.58 -9.23 -21.95
CA GLU A 207 1.43 -10.63 -22.37
C GLU A 207 2.64 -11.47 -21.94
N THR A 208 3.85 -10.97 -22.14
CA THR A 208 5.09 -11.76 -22.02
C THR A 208 5.68 -11.78 -20.61
N VAL A 209 5.48 -10.71 -19.82
CA VAL A 209 6.19 -10.57 -18.55
C VAL A 209 5.52 -11.37 -17.45
N THR A 210 6.31 -12.21 -16.78
CA THR A 210 5.91 -12.93 -15.56
C THR A 210 6.76 -12.44 -14.40
N ILE A 211 6.12 -12.09 -13.28
CA ILE A 211 6.80 -11.57 -12.09
C ILE A 211 6.57 -12.53 -10.93
N ARG A 212 7.65 -12.96 -10.27
CA ARG A 212 7.58 -13.82 -9.08
C ARG A 212 8.21 -13.11 -7.89
N PRO A 213 7.41 -12.59 -6.93
CA PRO A 213 7.94 -11.98 -5.71
C PRO A 213 8.78 -12.98 -4.91
N ARG A 214 9.92 -12.52 -4.39
CA ARG A 214 10.87 -13.34 -3.62
C ARG A 214 11.00 -12.87 -2.18
N LYS A 215 11.18 -11.57 -1.98
CA LYS A 215 11.35 -10.96 -0.66
C LYS A 215 10.65 -9.60 -0.64
N PHE A 216 10.20 -9.21 0.54
CA PHE A 216 9.63 -7.89 0.76
C PHE A 216 10.18 -7.30 2.06
N LEU A 217 10.17 -5.99 2.15
CA LEU A 217 10.46 -5.21 3.35
C LEU A 217 9.49 -4.03 3.38
N LEU A 218 8.91 -3.73 4.54
CA LEU A 218 8.18 -2.47 4.71
C LEU A 218 9.18 -1.36 5.02
N VAL A 219 9.22 -0.32 4.20
CA VAL A 219 10.17 0.79 4.34
C VAL A 219 9.41 2.09 4.53
N TYR A 220 9.70 2.81 5.60
CA TYR A 220 9.19 4.16 5.81
C TYR A 220 10.14 5.18 5.17
N LEU A 221 9.61 6.00 4.27
CA LEU A 221 10.35 7.09 3.64
C LEU A 221 9.92 8.43 4.29
N PRO A 222 10.87 9.32 4.63
CA PRO A 222 10.56 10.62 5.22
C PRO A 222 10.02 11.59 4.16
N PHE A 223 8.97 12.32 4.51
CA PHE A 223 8.44 13.42 3.71
C PHE A 223 8.40 14.69 4.56
N GLN A 224 8.76 15.81 3.95
CA GLN A 224 8.55 17.14 4.51
C GLN A 224 7.07 17.52 4.40
N GLU A 225 6.56 18.25 5.38
CA GLU A 225 5.18 18.73 5.36
C GLU A 225 5.12 20.15 4.80
N GLY A 226 4.51 20.29 3.62
CA GLY A 226 4.08 21.57 3.07
C GLY A 226 2.67 21.93 3.53
N HIS A 227 2.11 23.01 2.94
CA HIS A 227 0.76 23.47 3.31
C HIS A 227 -0.33 22.44 2.92
N HIS A 228 -0.32 21.96 1.66
CA HIS A 228 -1.34 21.04 1.13
C HIS A 228 -0.82 19.65 0.76
N GLU A 229 0.49 19.43 0.89
CA GLU A 229 1.15 18.21 0.40
C GLU A 229 2.31 17.81 1.31
N PHE A 230 2.64 16.53 1.23
CA PHE A 230 3.86 15.95 1.74
C PHE A 230 4.84 15.81 0.59
N ILE A 231 6.07 16.28 0.74
CA ILE A 231 7.06 16.37 -0.33
C ILE A 231 8.30 15.56 0.04
N HIS A 232 8.77 14.73 -0.88
CA HIS A 232 10.07 14.09 -0.81
C HIS A 232 10.99 14.72 -1.86
N ARG A 233 11.89 15.61 -1.41
CA ARG A 233 12.67 16.49 -2.31
C ARG A 233 13.61 15.72 -3.24
N LYS A 234 14.38 14.75 -2.70
CA LYS A 234 15.33 13.95 -3.49
C LYS A 234 14.66 13.18 -4.63
N MET A 235 13.45 12.70 -4.40
CA MET A 235 12.71 11.96 -5.41
C MET A 235 11.89 12.87 -6.33
N ASN A 236 11.67 14.14 -5.99
CA ASN A 236 10.70 15.03 -6.63
C ASN A 236 9.26 14.46 -6.61
N LEU A 237 8.86 13.92 -5.47
CA LEU A 237 7.55 13.29 -5.26
C LEU A 237 6.72 14.13 -4.29
N ALA A 238 5.46 14.39 -4.64
CA ALA A 238 4.51 15.06 -3.77
C ALA A 238 3.24 14.21 -3.59
N ILE A 239 2.70 14.18 -2.37
CA ILE A 239 1.47 13.49 -2.00
C ILE A 239 0.55 14.48 -1.29
N TYR A 240 -0.56 14.84 -1.93
CA TYR A 240 -1.52 15.78 -1.36
C TYR A 240 -2.23 15.23 -0.11
N LYS A 241 -2.40 16.06 0.91
CA LYS A 241 -3.00 15.67 2.20
C LYS A 241 -4.44 15.18 2.04
N ASN A 242 -5.22 15.82 1.17
CA ASN A 242 -6.61 15.42 0.91
C ASN A 242 -6.74 14.00 0.36
N LEU A 243 -5.75 13.50 -0.38
CA LEU A 243 -5.76 12.12 -0.88
C LEU A 243 -5.76 11.10 0.25
N LEU A 244 -4.96 11.34 1.28
CA LEU A 244 -4.84 10.43 2.41
C LEU A 244 -6.13 10.39 3.24
N VAL A 245 -6.86 11.51 3.28
CA VAL A 245 -8.18 11.58 3.91
C VAL A 245 -9.22 10.82 3.10
N HIS A 246 -9.31 11.08 1.79
CA HIS A 246 -10.31 10.42 0.93
C HIS A 246 -10.04 8.93 0.71
N ALA A 247 -8.78 8.50 0.80
CA ALA A 247 -8.41 7.10 0.66
C ALA A 247 -8.95 6.20 1.79
N LYS A 248 -9.38 6.77 2.92
CA LYS A 248 -10.08 6.03 3.99
C LYS A 248 -11.48 5.57 3.58
N ASN A 249 -12.04 6.13 2.51
CA ASN A 249 -13.36 5.79 1.98
C ASN A 249 -13.29 4.80 0.79
N LEU A 250 -12.08 4.32 0.44
CA LEU A 250 -11.83 3.37 -0.65
C LEU A 250 -11.70 1.93 -0.13
#